data_AF-A0A961R297-F1
#
_entry.id   AF-A0A961R297-F1
#
_cell.length_a   1.000
_cell.length_b   1.000
_cell.length_c   1.000
_cell.angle_alpha   90.00
_cell.angle_beta   90.00
_cell.angle_gamma   90.00
#
_symmetry.space_group_name_H-M   'P 1'
#
loop_
_entity.id
_entity.type
_entity.pdbx_description
1 polymer ?
#
loop_
_entity_poly.entity_id
_entity_poly.type
_entity_poly.pdbx_seq_one_letter_code
_entity_poly.pdbx_strand_id
1 'polypeptide(L)'
;MAETGQTREALDLIGRLQVVLTHMDLDCGCRALLDGALERFSNLEAQRLSRRSLLHARDHKDRIDAILMLLSELDNLSENEKDRTVFVEMALLFDEIRQSAAAGAAALRDIDPPVLKSPRNAPPATVSVIRR
;
A
#
# COMPACT_ATOMS: atom_id res chain seq x y z
N MET A 1 7.07 1.03 6.93
CA MET A 1 5.61 1.00 7.20
C MET A 1 4.88 2.30 6.84
N ALA A 2 5.56 3.38 6.44
CA ALA A 2 4.90 4.68 6.17
C ALA A 2 4.29 4.81 4.75
N GLU A 3 4.69 3.99 3.78
CA GLU A 3 4.31 4.22 2.36
C GLU A 3 2.94 3.65 1.96
N THR A 4 2.49 2.54 2.57
CA THR A 4 1.16 1.96 2.30
C THR A 4 0.02 2.85 2.82
N GLY A 5 0.29 3.63 3.86
CA GLY A 5 -0.60 4.67 4.37
C GLY A 5 -0.83 5.79 3.35
N GLN A 6 0.23 6.25 2.69
CA GLN A 6 0.17 7.40 1.77
C GLN A 6 -0.72 7.16 0.54
N THR A 7 -0.72 5.94 0.00
CA THR A 7 -1.55 5.53 -1.15
C THR A 7 -3.04 5.61 -0.81
N ARG A 8 -3.40 5.07 0.36
CA ARG A 8 -4.77 5.03 0.84
C ARG A 8 -5.23 6.42 1.30
N GLU A 9 -4.33 7.21 1.86
CA GLU A 9 -4.55 8.61 2.24
C GLU A 9 -4.83 9.50 1.03
N ALA A 10 -4.12 9.34 -0.08
CA ALA A 10 -4.35 10.14 -1.29
C ALA A 10 -5.75 9.89 -1.89
N LEU A 11 -6.16 8.62 -2.01
CA LEU A 11 -7.50 8.27 -2.51
C LEU A 11 -8.60 8.67 -1.53
N ASP A 12 -8.39 8.51 -0.21
CA ASP A 12 -9.34 8.98 0.81
C ASP A 12 -9.46 10.51 0.82
N LEU A 13 -8.35 11.24 0.60
CA LEU A 13 -8.36 12.70 0.49
C LEU A 13 -9.19 13.16 -0.72
N ILE A 14 -9.06 12.51 -1.88
CA ILE A 14 -9.88 12.81 -3.07
C ILE A 14 -11.36 12.54 -2.77
N GLY A 15 -11.68 11.42 -2.13
CA GLY A 15 -13.06 11.10 -1.74
C GLY A 15 -13.65 12.11 -0.75
N ARG A 16 -12.86 12.55 0.23
CA ARG A 16 -13.26 13.62 1.17
C ARG A 16 -13.44 14.96 0.47
N LEU A 17 -12.58 15.29 -0.50
CA LEU A 17 -12.70 16.50 -1.32
C LEU A 17 -14.00 16.46 -2.15
N GLN A 18 -14.32 15.33 -2.77
CA GLN A 18 -15.58 15.13 -3.50
C GLN A 18 -16.80 15.38 -2.60
N VAL A 19 -16.81 14.87 -1.36
CA VAL A 19 -17.91 15.10 -0.39
C VAL A 19 -18.06 16.58 -0.06
N VAL A 20 -16.96 17.29 0.20
CA VAL A 20 -17.01 18.73 0.51
C VAL A 20 -17.53 19.54 -0.68
N LEU A 21 -17.03 19.25 -1.88
CA LEU A 21 -17.36 19.99 -3.10
C LEU A 21 -18.79 19.72 -3.58
N THR A 22 -19.32 18.50 -3.38
CA THR A 22 -20.71 18.18 -3.71
C THR A 22 -21.72 18.89 -2.78
N HIS A 23 -21.30 19.35 -1.60
CA HIS A 23 -22.13 20.16 -0.70
C HIS A 23 -22.04 21.67 -0.95
N MET A 24 -21.24 22.13 -1.92
CA MET A 24 -21.21 23.53 -2.33
C MET A 24 -22.36 23.85 -3.30
N ASP A 25 -22.92 25.06 -3.20
CA ASP A 25 -23.95 25.57 -4.11
C ASP A 25 -23.31 25.96 -5.46
N LEU A 26 -22.91 24.94 -6.21
CA LEU A 26 -22.38 25.05 -7.56
C LEU A 26 -23.52 24.94 -8.57
N ASP A 27 -23.50 25.82 -9.59
CA ASP A 27 -24.34 25.70 -10.76
C ASP A 27 -24.20 24.31 -11.39
N CYS A 28 -25.29 23.77 -11.94
CA CYS A 28 -25.35 22.40 -12.45
C CYS A 28 -24.25 22.08 -13.50
N GLY A 29 -23.89 23.06 -14.33
CA GLY A 29 -22.79 22.93 -15.30
C GLY A 29 -21.41 22.88 -14.63
N CYS A 30 -21.17 23.72 -13.61
CA CYS A 30 -19.93 23.72 -12.84
C CYS A 30 -19.76 22.41 -12.05
N ARG A 31 -20.86 21.88 -11.50
CA ARG A 31 -20.88 20.60 -10.79
C ARG A 31 -20.51 19.43 -11.71
N ALA A 32 -21.14 19.32 -12.88
CA ALA A 32 -20.83 18.24 -13.83
C ALA A 32 -19.37 18.30 -14.33
N LEU A 33 -18.85 19.51 -14.57
CA LEU A 33 -17.45 19.70 -14.98
C LEU A 33 -16.48 19.29 -13.86
N LEU A 34 -16.79 19.65 -12.62
CA LEU A 34 -15.99 19.32 -11.45
C LEU A 34 -16.00 17.81 -11.17
N ASP A 35 -17.16 17.17 -11.18
CA ASP A 35 -17.29 15.72 -10.97
C ASP A 35 -16.47 14.95 -12.02
N GLY A 36 -16.59 15.34 -13.31
CA GLY A 36 -15.81 14.73 -14.38
C GLY A 36 -14.29 15.02 -14.27
N ALA A 37 -13.88 16.13 -13.67
CA ALA A 37 -12.46 16.40 -13.40
C ALA A 37 -11.94 15.53 -12.25
N LEU A 38 -12.72 15.37 -11.17
CA LEU A 38 -12.36 14.55 -10.02
C LEU A 38 -12.32 13.06 -10.35
N GLU A 39 -13.26 12.57 -11.17
CA GLU A 39 -13.23 11.19 -11.66
C GLU A 39 -11.98 10.90 -12.48
N ARG A 40 -11.65 11.78 -13.45
CA ARG A 40 -10.42 11.66 -14.25
C ARG A 40 -9.17 11.68 -13.37
N PHE A 41 -9.12 12.57 -12.38
CA PHE A 41 -8.00 12.64 -11.44
C PHE A 41 -7.88 11.36 -10.61
N SER A 42 -8.99 10.85 -10.07
CA SER A 42 -9.03 9.60 -9.31
C SER A 42 -8.49 8.42 -10.13
N ASN A 43 -8.87 8.32 -11.40
CA ASN A 43 -8.38 7.28 -12.30
C ASN A 43 -6.87 7.40 -12.58
N LEU A 44 -6.38 8.62 -12.81
CA LEU A 44 -4.95 8.87 -13.01
C LEU A 44 -4.13 8.54 -11.75
N GLU A 45 -4.63 8.90 -10.58
CA GLU A 45 -3.97 8.59 -9.31
C GLU A 45 -3.99 7.10 -9.02
N ALA A 46 -5.11 6.40 -9.22
CA ALA A 46 -5.16 4.94 -9.09
C ALA A 46 -4.12 4.26 -9.99
N GLN A 47 -3.99 4.72 -11.25
CA GLN A 47 -3.00 4.18 -12.17
C GLN A 47 -1.55 4.52 -11.75
N ARG A 48 -1.30 5.74 -11.27
CA ARG A 48 0.01 6.17 -10.76
C ARG A 48 0.43 5.32 -9.55
N LEU A 49 -0.49 5.09 -8.63
CA LEU A 49 -0.27 4.30 -7.42
C LEU A 49 -0.04 2.82 -7.75
N SER A 50 -0.85 2.23 -8.63
CA SER A 50 -0.64 0.86 -9.13
C SER A 50 0.75 0.67 -9.74
N ARG A 51 1.18 1.61 -10.61
CA ARG A 51 2.53 1.59 -11.19
C ARG A 51 3.63 1.65 -10.12
N ARG A 52 3.49 2.54 -9.13
CA ARG A 52 4.44 2.65 -8.02
C ARG A 52 4.52 1.33 -7.23
N SER A 53 3.38 0.78 -6.83
CA SER A 53 3.33 -0.49 -6.09
C SER A 53 3.99 -1.63 -6.85
N LEU A 54 3.79 -1.71 -8.18
CA LEU A 54 4.45 -2.70 -9.02
C LEU A 54 5.97 -2.51 -9.09
N LEU A 55 6.46 -1.26 -9.16
CA LEU A 55 7.89 -0.97 -9.10
C LEU A 55 8.49 -1.39 -7.76
N HIS A 56 7.87 -1.05 -6.64
CA HIS A 56 8.33 -1.49 -5.31
C HIS A 56 8.38 -3.02 -5.19
N ALA A 57 7.39 -3.73 -5.74
CA ALA A 57 7.41 -5.19 -5.76
C ALA A 57 8.60 -5.75 -6.58
N ARG A 58 8.94 -5.11 -7.71
CA ARG A 58 10.10 -5.46 -8.52
C ARG A 58 11.42 -5.19 -7.79
N ASP A 59 11.54 -4.06 -7.11
CA ASP A 59 12.73 -3.75 -6.31
C ASP A 59 12.96 -4.80 -5.21
N HIS A 60 11.90 -5.29 -4.56
CA HIS A 60 12.01 -6.38 -3.58
C HIS A 60 12.41 -7.70 -4.23
N LYS A 61 11.92 -8.00 -5.43
CA LYS A 61 12.34 -9.18 -6.20
C LYS A 61 13.82 -9.10 -6.57
N ASP A 62 14.30 -7.94 -7.03
CA ASP A 62 15.71 -7.75 -7.36
C ASP A 62 16.62 -7.78 -6.11
N ARG A 63 16.12 -7.31 -4.96
CA ARG A 63 16.80 -7.50 -3.67
C ARG A 63 16.91 -8.98 -3.27
N ILE A 64 15.86 -9.77 -3.47
CA ILE A 64 15.89 -11.22 -3.22
C ILE A 64 16.93 -11.88 -4.12
N ASP A 65 16.95 -11.54 -5.42
CA ASP A 65 17.93 -12.08 -6.37
C ASP A 65 19.38 -11.79 -5.90
N ALA A 66 19.65 -10.58 -5.39
CA ALA A 66 20.96 -10.23 -4.84
C ALA A 66 21.32 -11.04 -3.58
N ILE A 67 20.36 -11.26 -2.67
CA ILE A 67 20.59 -12.07 -1.46
C ILE A 67 20.80 -13.55 -1.84
N LEU A 68 20.09 -14.07 -2.84
CA LEU A 68 20.29 -15.42 -3.35
C LEU A 68 21.70 -15.61 -3.93
N MET A 69 22.28 -14.58 -4.57
CA MET A 69 23.68 -14.63 -5.00
C MET A 69 24.64 -14.77 -3.81
N LEU A 70 24.42 -14.04 -2.71
CA LEU A 70 25.23 -14.20 -1.49
C LEU A 70 25.03 -15.57 -0.84
N LEU A 71 23.78 -16.06 -0.78
CA LEU A 71 23.47 -17.38 -0.24
C LEU A 71 24.05 -18.53 -1.05
N SER A 72 24.49 -18.32 -2.30
CA SER A 72 25.21 -19.35 -3.05
C SER A 72 26.52 -19.76 -2.38
N GLU A 73 27.08 -18.94 -1.49
CA GLU A 73 28.23 -19.31 -0.66
C GLU A 73 27.92 -20.50 0.28
N LEU A 74 26.65 -20.71 0.63
CA LEU A 74 26.19 -21.85 1.42
C LEU A 74 26.53 -23.19 0.78
N ASP A 75 26.61 -23.27 -0.56
CA ASP A 75 26.98 -24.48 -1.30
C ASP A 75 28.41 -24.95 -0.98
N ASN A 76 29.27 -24.03 -0.50
CA ASN A 76 30.65 -24.32 -0.13
C ASN A 76 30.83 -24.55 1.38
N LEU A 77 29.79 -24.30 2.18
CA LEU A 77 29.87 -24.50 3.62
C LEU A 77 29.68 -25.97 3.98
N SER A 78 30.47 -26.43 4.95
CA SER A 78 30.38 -27.77 5.49
C SER A 78 30.13 -27.73 6.99
N GLU A 79 29.63 -28.83 7.56
CA GLU A 79 29.43 -28.98 9.00
C GLU A 79 30.70 -28.78 9.83
N ASN A 80 31.87 -28.94 9.19
CA ASN A 80 33.19 -28.79 9.79
C ASN A 80 33.76 -27.37 9.66
N GLU A 81 32.97 -26.40 9.22
CA GLU A 81 33.40 -25.00 9.15
C GLU A 81 33.94 -24.54 10.52
N LYS A 82 35.13 -23.95 10.49
CA LYS A 82 35.84 -23.49 11.69
C LYS A 82 35.20 -22.24 12.23
N ASP A 83 34.79 -21.35 11.33
CA ASP A 83 34.11 -20.14 11.72
C ASP A 83 32.60 -20.36 11.85
N ARG A 84 32.12 -20.46 13.10
CA ARG A 84 30.70 -20.69 13.38
C ARG A 84 29.85 -19.44 13.18
N THR A 85 30.42 -18.24 13.08
CA THR A 85 29.62 -17.02 12.84
C THR A 85 29.00 -17.02 11.46
N VAL A 86 29.62 -17.68 10.47
CA VAL A 86 29.09 -17.78 9.11
C VAL A 86 27.69 -18.40 9.08
N PHE A 87 27.40 -19.41 9.90
CA PHE A 87 26.04 -19.98 9.98
C PHE A 87 25.00 -18.97 10.48
N VAL A 88 25.40 -18.07 11.40
CA VAL A 88 24.53 -16.99 11.89
C VAL A 88 24.30 -15.97 10.78
N GLU A 89 25.33 -15.61 10.03
CA GLU A 89 25.22 -14.69 8.88
C GLU A 89 24.32 -15.28 7.79
N MET A 90 24.47 -16.56 7.44
CA MET A 90 23.60 -17.25 6.48
C MET A 90 22.15 -17.27 6.94
N ALA A 91 21.89 -17.46 8.24
CA ALA A 91 20.54 -17.38 8.80
C ALA A 91 19.94 -15.97 8.65
N LEU A 92 20.74 -14.91 8.85
CA LEU A 92 20.30 -13.52 8.64
C LEU A 92 19.92 -13.26 7.17
N LEU A 93 20.64 -13.82 6.21
CA LEU A 93 20.28 -13.71 4.79
C LEU A 93 18.91 -14.33 4.48
N PHE A 94 18.57 -15.48 5.07
CA PHE A 94 17.22 -16.05 4.96
C PHE A 94 16.15 -15.14 5.57
N ASP A 95 16.44 -14.52 6.72
CA ASP A 95 15.53 -13.56 7.34
C ASP A 95 15.32 -12.31 6.47
N GLU A 96 16.36 -11.85 5.77
CA GLU A 96 16.25 -10.75 4.81
C GLU A 96 15.41 -11.12 3.58
N ILE A 97 15.53 -12.35 3.07
CA ILE A 97 14.65 -12.86 2.01
C ILE A 97 13.21 -12.85 2.49
N ARG A 98 12.94 -13.39 3.69
CA ARG A 98 11.60 -13.42 4.27
C ARG A 98 11.00 -12.01 4.38
N GLN A 99 11.77 -11.04 4.86
CA GLN A 99 11.33 -9.66 4.98
C GLN A 99 11.07 -9.03 3.61
N SER A 100 11.97 -9.21 2.65
CA SER A 100 11.83 -8.69 1.29
C SER A 100 10.63 -9.30 0.56
N ALA A 101 10.42 -10.61 0.70
CA ALA A 101 9.27 -11.31 0.14
C ALA A 101 7.95 -10.83 0.75
N ALA A 102 7.89 -10.65 2.07
CA ALA A 102 6.72 -10.11 2.74
C ALA A 102 6.40 -8.68 2.27
N ALA A 103 7.41 -7.83 2.12
CA ALA A 103 7.25 -6.46 1.64
C ALA A 103 6.82 -6.41 0.17
N GLY A 104 7.42 -7.20 -0.72
CA GLY A 104 7.00 -7.32 -2.12
C GLY A 104 5.57 -7.83 -2.26
N ALA A 105 5.19 -8.84 -1.47
CA ALA A 105 3.81 -9.34 -1.43
C ALA A 105 2.83 -8.26 -0.92
N ALA A 106 3.21 -7.47 0.08
CA ALA A 106 2.38 -6.35 0.55
C ALA A 106 2.20 -5.29 -0.55
N ALA A 107 3.28 -4.88 -1.23
CA ALA A 107 3.21 -3.93 -2.34
C ALA A 107 2.28 -4.41 -3.47
N LEU A 108 2.31 -5.70 -3.82
CA LEU A 108 1.39 -6.26 -4.83
C LEU A 108 -0.07 -6.22 -4.38
N ARG A 109 -0.36 -6.46 -3.09
CA ARG A 109 -1.73 -6.39 -2.55
C ARG A 109 -2.28 -4.96 -2.54
N ASP A 110 -1.42 -3.94 -2.55
CA ASP A 110 -1.83 -2.54 -2.64
C ASP A 110 -2.26 -2.11 -4.04
N ILE A 111 -2.01 -2.91 -5.08
CA ILE A 111 -2.45 -2.61 -6.46
C ILE A 111 -3.97 -2.67 -6.57
N ASP A 112 -4.59 -3.62 -5.87
CA ASP A 112 -6.04 -3.79 -5.85
C ASP A 112 -6.45 -4.17 -4.42
N PRO A 113 -6.48 -3.19 -3.49
CA PRO A 113 -6.77 -3.47 -2.11
C PRO A 113 -8.18 -4.04 -2.01
N PRO A 114 -8.40 -5.15 -1.28
CA PRO A 114 -9.73 -5.71 -1.11
C PRO A 114 -10.65 -4.60 -0.60
N VAL A 115 -11.79 -4.40 -1.27
CA VAL A 115 -12.79 -3.40 -0.90
C VAL A 115 -13.22 -3.66 0.53
N LEU A 116 -12.59 -2.96 1.48
CA LEU A 116 -13.06 -2.91 2.85
C LEU A 116 -14.40 -2.21 2.79
N LYS A 117 -15.49 -2.98 2.86
CA LYS A 117 -16.84 -2.48 3.12
C LYS A 117 -16.78 -1.67 4.40
N SER A 118 -16.53 -0.36 4.28
CA SER A 118 -16.64 0.54 5.40
C SER A 118 -18.13 0.66 5.74
N PRO A 119 -18.52 0.61 7.02
CA PRO A 119 -19.89 0.87 7.44
C PRO A 119 -20.13 2.39 7.37
N ARG A 120 -20.17 2.96 6.15
CA ARG A 120 -20.27 4.42 5.96
C ARG A 120 -21.71 4.91 5.73
N ASN A 121 -22.71 4.07 6.05
CA ASN A 121 -24.15 4.39 6.01
C ASN A 121 -24.87 4.09 7.34
N ALA A 122 -24.24 4.36 8.48
CA ALA A 122 -25.01 4.44 9.73
C ALA A 122 -25.68 5.83 9.79
N PRO A 123 -27.02 5.92 9.83
CA PRO A 123 -27.70 7.21 9.99
C PRO A 123 -27.26 7.86 11.31
N PRO A 124 -27.20 9.21 11.39
CA PRO A 124 -26.82 9.90 12.61
C PRO A 124 -27.77 9.51 13.73
N ALA A 125 -27.23 9.04 14.86
CA ALA A 125 -28.00 8.74 16.05
C ALA A 125 -28.75 10.01 16.47
N THR A 126 -30.07 9.92 16.58
CA THR A 126 -30.93 11.01 17.03
C THR A 126 -30.55 11.36 18.47
N VAL A 127 -29.97 12.56 18.65
CA VAL A 127 -29.75 13.14 19.96
C VAL A 127 -31.13 13.43 20.56
N SER A 128 -31.54 12.62 21.53
CA SER A 128 -32.75 12.85 22.31
C SER A 128 -32.53 14.08 23.20
N VAL A 129 -33.22 15.17 22.87
CA VAL A 129 -33.29 16.36 23.71
C VAL A 129 -34.05 15.99 24.99
N ILE A 130 -33.34 15.98 26.11
CA ILE A 130 -33.92 15.86 27.45
C ILE A 130 -34.80 17.10 27.68
N ARG A 131 -36.13 16.91 27.70
CA ARG A 131 -37.06 17.94 28.18
C ARG A 131 -37.01 18.00 29.70
N ARG A 132 -36.81 19.21 30.23
CA ARG A 132 -36.98 19.55 31.66
C ARG A 132 -38.45 19.66 32.00
#